data_AF-E9NLU5-F1
#
_entry.id   AF-E9NLU5-F1
#
_cell.length_a   1.000
_cell.length_b   1.000
_cell.length_c   1.000
_cell.angle_alpha   90.00
_cell.angle_beta   90.00
_cell.angle_gamma   90.00
#
_symmetry.space_group_name_H-M   'P 1'
#
loop_
_entity.id
_entity.type
_entity.pdbx_description
1 polymer ?
#
loop_
_entity_poly.entity_id
_entity_poly.type
_entity_poly.pdbx_seq_one_letter_code
_entity_poly.pdbx_strand_id
1 'polypeptide(L)'
;FLLLSLIFMMMSSKNSALMMMLAHGYTSTLMFYVIGEFYHTSSTRMIYFMNSFMNSSMIFSIMFAMIFLSNSGMPPSLSFLSEFIIITNSMMLNKILFFFVFVYFMISFYYSLFLIVNSFAGKIYINYNNNNFGIMMFLMVMMYNIFWLSYFT
;
A
#
# COMPACT_ATOMS: atom_id res chain seq x y z
N PHE A 1 -12.61 -3.12 -0.27
CA PHE A 1 -12.69 -3.56 1.14
C PHE A 1 -13.52 -2.65 2.04
N LEU A 2 -13.30 -1.34 2.08
CA LEU A 2 -14.04 -0.41 2.96
C LEU A 2 -15.56 -0.48 2.79
N LEU A 3 -16.10 -0.30 1.58
CA LEU A 3 -17.55 -0.35 1.36
C LEU A 3 -18.15 -1.71 1.74
N LEU A 4 -17.45 -2.81 1.40
CA LEU A 4 -17.85 -4.16 1.78
C LEU A 4 -17.94 -4.32 3.30
N SER A 5 -16.98 -3.77 4.05
CA SER A 5 -16.98 -3.82 5.51
C SER A 5 -18.16 -3.07 6.13
N LEU A 6 -18.56 -1.93 5.55
CA LEU A 6 -19.72 -1.16 6.01
C LEU A 6 -21.03 -1.92 5.75
N ILE A 7 -21.14 -2.63 4.63
CA ILE A 7 -22.33 -3.44 4.28
C ILE A 7 -22.55 -4.57 5.30
N PHE A 8 -21.48 -5.18 5.81
CA PHE A 8 -21.60 -6.29 6.76
C PHE A 8 -22.15 -5.89 8.14
N MET A 9 -22.13 -4.61 8.51
CA MET A 9 -22.72 -4.06 9.75
C MET A 9 -22.33 -4.74 11.08
N MET A 10 -21.34 -5.64 11.09
CA MET A 10 -20.80 -6.27 12.30
C MET A 10 -19.85 -5.32 13.04
N MET A 11 -19.71 -5.48 14.36
CA MET A 11 -18.79 -4.68 15.17
C MET A 11 -17.34 -4.82 14.69
N SER A 12 -16.90 -6.05 14.41
CA SER A 12 -15.57 -6.34 13.85
C SER A 12 -15.36 -5.64 12.50
N SER A 13 -16.38 -5.65 11.63
CA SER A 13 -16.32 -4.99 10.32
C SER A 13 -16.22 -3.47 10.46
N LYS A 14 -16.91 -2.85 11.42
CA LYS A 14 -16.79 -1.39 11.65
C LYS A 14 -15.38 -1.01 12.10
N ASN A 15 -14.79 -1.78 13.02
CA ASN A 15 -13.39 -1.56 13.44
C ASN A 15 -12.43 -1.72 12.25
N SER A 16 -12.62 -2.74 11.41
CA SER A 16 -11.81 -2.90 10.19
C SER A 16 -11.99 -1.75 9.19
N ALA A 17 -13.20 -1.19 9.07
CA ALA A 17 -13.46 -0.06 8.19
C ALA A 17 -12.67 1.19 8.62
N LEU A 18 -12.66 1.46 9.92
CA LEU A 18 -11.88 2.56 10.51
C LEU A 18 -10.38 2.35 10.30
N MET A 19 -9.87 1.15 10.58
CA MET A 19 -8.47 0.80 10.32
C MET A 19 -8.09 0.97 8.84
N MET A 20 -8.96 0.53 7.92
CA MET A 20 -8.72 0.65 6.48
C MET A 20 -8.71 2.11 6.02
N MET A 21 -9.57 2.98 6.57
CA MET A 21 -9.56 4.42 6.26
C MET A 21 -8.25 5.09 6.66
N LEU A 22 -7.76 4.79 7.87
CA LEU A 22 -6.49 5.31 8.36
C LEU A 22 -5.31 4.78 7.54
N ALA A 23 -5.24 3.46 7.35
CA ALA A 23 -4.17 2.82 6.58
C ALA A 23 -4.12 3.38 5.15
N HIS A 24 -5.25 3.44 4.45
CA HIS A 24 -5.33 3.97 3.10
C HIS A 24 -4.96 5.46 3.03
N GLY A 25 -5.29 6.25 4.04
CA GLY A 25 -4.88 7.66 4.11
C GLY A 25 -3.35 7.82 4.11
N TYR A 26 -2.65 7.03 4.92
CA TYR A 26 -1.18 7.07 4.97
C TYR A 26 -0.52 6.49 3.70
N THR A 27 -1.01 5.37 3.18
CA THR A 27 -0.42 4.75 1.98
C THR A 27 -0.63 5.61 0.73
N SER A 28 -1.83 6.18 0.54
CA SER A 28 -2.13 7.00 -0.65
C SER A 28 -1.35 8.31 -0.69
N THR A 29 -1.20 8.99 0.46
CA THR A 29 -0.37 10.20 0.56
C THR A 29 1.09 9.93 0.22
N LEU A 30 1.64 8.82 0.72
CA LEU A 30 2.99 8.36 0.37
C LEU A 30 3.15 8.01 -1.12
N MET A 31 2.17 7.29 -1.71
CA MET A 31 2.20 6.96 -3.14
C MET A 31 2.21 8.22 -4.01
N PHE A 32 1.34 9.19 -3.72
CA PHE A 32 1.31 10.45 -4.47
C PHE A 32 2.60 11.26 -4.31
N TYR A 33 3.18 11.28 -3.11
CA TYR A 33 4.44 11.95 -2.85
C TYR A 33 5.58 11.36 -3.69
N VAL A 34 5.73 10.03 -3.69
CA VAL A 34 6.77 9.30 -4.44
C VAL A 34 6.63 9.49 -5.95
N ILE A 35 5.41 9.44 -6.48
CA ILE A 35 5.15 9.69 -7.91
C ILE A 35 5.43 11.16 -8.25
N GLY A 36 5.16 12.10 -7.33
CA GLY A 36 5.47 13.52 -7.49
C GLY A 36 6.97 13.79 -7.61
N GLU A 37 7.78 13.23 -6.72
CA GLU A 37 9.24 13.33 -6.78
C GLU A 37 9.82 12.68 -8.06
N PHE A 38 9.24 11.57 -8.50
CA PHE A 38 9.57 10.99 -9.80
C PHE A 38 9.25 11.92 -10.97
N TYR A 39 8.09 12.58 -10.94
CA TYR A 39 7.70 13.50 -12.00
C TYR A 39 8.60 14.73 -12.06
N HIS A 40 9.02 15.28 -10.92
CA HIS A 40 9.95 16.42 -10.87
C HIS A 40 11.32 16.10 -11.47
N THR A 41 11.79 14.86 -11.34
CA THR A 41 13.11 14.43 -11.85
C THR A 41 13.08 13.99 -13.31
N SER A 42 12.03 13.28 -13.72
CA SER A 42 11.93 12.73 -15.08
C SER A 42 11.23 13.63 -16.08
N SER A 43 10.41 14.58 -15.63
CA SER A 43 9.50 15.41 -16.45
C SER A 43 8.54 14.62 -17.35
N THR A 44 8.38 13.31 -17.13
CA THR A 44 7.51 12.43 -17.92
C THR A 44 6.43 11.77 -17.06
N ARG A 45 5.25 11.54 -17.65
CA ARG A 45 4.11 10.87 -16.98
C ARG A 45 3.92 9.41 -17.41
N MET A 46 4.80 8.89 -18.26
CA MET A 46 4.66 7.55 -18.80
C MET A 46 5.25 6.53 -17.81
N ILE A 47 4.42 5.57 -17.40
CA ILE A 47 4.83 4.48 -16.49
C ILE A 47 6.02 3.69 -17.08
N TYR A 48 6.12 3.59 -18.41
CA TYR A 48 7.25 2.92 -19.07
C TYR A 48 8.61 3.56 -18.79
N PHE A 49 8.65 4.86 -18.48
CA PHE A 49 9.88 5.54 -18.08
C PHE A 49 10.13 5.50 -16.57
N MET A 50 9.18 5.00 -15.76
CA MET A 50 9.33 4.79 -14.32
C MET A 50 10.18 3.56 -14.01
N ASN A 51 11.40 3.53 -14.53
CA ASN A 51 12.33 2.43 -14.40
C ASN A 51 13.60 2.92 -13.68
N SER A 52 14.44 2.00 -13.19
CA SER A 52 15.77 2.26 -12.61
C SER A 52 15.87 2.86 -11.20
N PHE A 53 14.87 2.68 -10.32
CA PHE A 53 14.95 3.17 -8.93
C PHE A 53 16.13 2.62 -8.12
N MET A 54 16.54 1.38 -8.39
CA MET A 54 17.61 0.72 -7.63
C MET A 54 18.99 1.29 -7.94
N ASN A 55 19.19 1.81 -9.15
CA ASN A 55 20.47 2.36 -9.59
C ASN A 55 20.66 3.81 -9.13
N SER A 56 19.57 4.55 -8.97
CA SER A 56 19.60 5.95 -8.53
C SER A 56 19.81 6.10 -7.03
N SER A 57 19.01 5.43 -6.22
CA SER A 57 19.10 5.49 -4.76
C SER A 57 18.43 4.28 -4.12
N MET A 58 19.24 3.43 -3.50
CA MET A 58 18.77 2.20 -2.84
C MET A 58 17.72 2.48 -1.75
N ILE A 59 17.85 3.61 -1.05
CA ILE A 59 16.88 3.98 -0.01
C ILE A 59 15.51 4.31 -0.60
N PHE A 60 15.46 4.97 -1.76
CA PHE A 60 14.19 5.30 -2.42
C PHE A 60 13.52 4.04 -2.97
N SER A 61 14.30 3.11 -3.55
CA SER A 61 13.73 1.84 -4.04
C SER A 61 13.15 1.00 -2.91
N ILE A 62 13.82 0.91 -1.75
CA ILE A 62 13.28 0.18 -0.58
C ILE A 62 11.97 0.83 -0.11
N MET A 63 11.94 2.16 -0.04
CA MET A 63 10.74 2.88 0.41
C MET A 63 9.59 2.74 -0.59
N PHE A 64 9.87 2.83 -1.90
CA PHE A 64 8.90 2.55 -2.94
C PHE A 64 8.30 1.14 -2.78
N ALA A 65 9.14 0.10 -2.65
CA ALA A 65 8.64 -1.26 -2.43
C ALA A 65 7.79 -1.36 -1.17
N MET A 66 8.24 -0.81 -0.05
CA MET A 66 7.49 -0.86 1.21
C MET A 66 6.11 -0.18 1.11
N ILE A 67 6.00 0.95 0.40
CA ILE A 67 4.71 1.62 0.17
C ILE A 67 3.79 0.75 -0.69
N PHE A 68 4.28 0.22 -1.82
CA PHE A 68 3.46 -0.58 -2.73
C PHE A 68 3.06 -1.93 -2.12
N LEU A 69 3.95 -2.57 -1.35
CA LEU A 69 3.65 -3.80 -0.61
C LEU A 69 2.60 -3.56 0.47
N SER A 70 2.69 -2.43 1.19
CA SER A 70 1.65 -2.07 2.17
C SER A 70 0.30 -1.83 1.51
N ASN A 71 0.26 -1.20 0.33
CA ASN A 71 -1.00 -0.99 -0.40
C ASN A 71 -1.65 -2.31 -0.84
N SER A 72 -0.83 -3.34 -1.08
CA SER A 72 -1.28 -4.66 -1.51
C SER A 72 -1.72 -5.60 -0.38
N GLY A 73 -1.65 -5.14 0.87
CA GLY A 73 -2.00 -5.95 2.04
C GLY A 73 -0.96 -7.04 2.36
N MET A 74 0.34 -6.73 2.26
CA MET A 74 1.38 -7.66 2.72
C MET A 74 1.51 -7.64 4.26
N PRO A 75 1.66 -8.78 4.96
CA PRO A 75 2.02 -8.78 6.39
C PRO A 75 3.39 -8.11 6.51
N PRO A 76 3.62 -7.04 7.31
CA PRO A 76 3.01 -6.61 8.59
C PRO A 76 2.22 -5.27 8.54
N SER A 77 1.56 -4.93 7.43
CA SER A 77 0.89 -3.62 7.27
C SER A 77 -0.47 -3.51 7.99
N LEU A 78 -0.89 -2.28 8.32
CA LEU A 78 -2.23 -1.98 8.87
C LEU A 78 -3.36 -2.33 7.89
N SER A 79 -3.14 -2.13 6.59
CA SER A 79 -4.07 -2.49 5.52
C SER A 79 -4.35 -4.00 5.52
N PHE A 80 -3.31 -4.83 5.64
CA PHE A 80 -3.46 -6.29 5.68
C PHE A 80 -4.37 -6.74 6.82
N LEU A 81 -4.15 -6.20 8.03
CA LEU A 81 -4.96 -6.54 9.20
C LEU A 81 -6.44 -6.19 8.98
N SER A 82 -6.72 -5.02 8.41
CA SER A 82 -8.09 -4.61 8.11
C SER A 82 -8.75 -5.49 7.04
N GLU A 83 -8.03 -5.83 5.97
CA GLU A 83 -8.54 -6.69 4.90
C GLU A 83 -8.74 -8.12 5.38
N PHE A 84 -7.86 -8.63 6.23
CA PHE A 84 -7.97 -9.96 6.83
C PHE A 84 -9.23 -10.10 7.68
N ILE A 85 -9.56 -9.12 8.53
CA ILE A 85 -10.79 -9.11 9.33
C ILE A 85 -12.03 -9.15 8.42
N ILE A 86 -12.01 -8.38 7.31
CA ILE A 86 -13.11 -8.35 6.34
C ILE A 86 -13.26 -9.71 5.65
N ILE A 87 -12.15 -10.36 5.28
CA ILE A 87 -12.15 -11.69 4.69
C ILE A 87 -12.74 -12.71 5.68
N THR A 88 -12.36 -12.69 6.95
CA THR A 88 -12.94 -13.60 7.96
C THR A 88 -14.44 -13.37 8.17
N ASN A 89 -14.89 -12.11 8.19
CA ASN A 89 -16.31 -11.78 8.30
C ASN A 89 -17.09 -12.22 7.04
N SER A 90 -16.46 -12.12 5.86
CA SER A 90 -17.08 -12.57 4.60
C SER A 90 -17.31 -14.09 4.58
N MET A 91 -16.38 -14.87 5.16
CA MET A 91 -16.56 -16.32 5.32
C MET A 91 -17.74 -16.66 6.22
N MET A 92 -17.92 -15.91 7.32
CA MET A 92 -19.03 -16.12 8.25
C MET A 92 -20.40 -15.82 7.62
N LEU A 93 -20.46 -14.85 6.71
CA LEU A 93 -21.70 -14.47 6.03
C LEU A 93 -22.05 -15.40 4.87
N ASN A 94 -21.16 -15.55 3.87
CA ASN A 94 -21.42 -16.36 2.69
C ASN A 94 -20.11 -16.85 2.05
N LYS A 95 -20.00 -18.16 1.83
CA LYS A 95 -18.83 -18.79 1.19
C LYS A 95 -18.55 -18.29 -0.23
N ILE A 96 -19.61 -17.93 -0.97
CA ILE A 96 -19.49 -17.40 -2.34
C ILE A 96 -18.89 -15.99 -2.33
N LEU A 97 -19.33 -15.14 -1.40
CA LEU A 97 -18.76 -13.79 -1.24
C LEU A 97 -17.28 -13.87 -0.87
N PHE A 98 -16.92 -14.78 0.04
CA PHE A 98 -15.53 -15.03 0.38
C PHE A 98 -14.67 -15.36 -0.86
N PHE A 99 -15.13 -16.24 -1.74
CA PHE A 99 -14.38 -16.61 -2.95
C PHE A 99 -14.09 -15.40 -3.84
N PHE A 100 -15.09 -14.54 -4.09
CA PHE A 100 -14.89 -13.32 -4.87
C PHE A 100 -13.92 -12.34 -4.21
N VAL A 101 -14.01 -12.16 -2.89
CA VAL A 101 -13.11 -11.27 -2.13
C VAL A 101 -11.68 -11.79 -2.16
N PHE A 102 -11.49 -13.11 -2.05
CA PHE A 102 -10.17 -13.73 -2.11
C PHE A 102 -9.52 -13.58 -3.49
N VAL A 103 -10.29 -13.77 -4.57
CA VAL A 103 -9.80 -13.52 -5.94
C VAL A 103 -9.42 -12.06 -6.14
N TYR A 104 -10.23 -11.11 -5.64
CA TYR A 104 -9.92 -9.69 -5.68
C TYR A 104 -8.61 -9.35 -4.94
N PHE A 105 -8.41 -9.91 -3.75
CA PHE A 105 -7.18 -9.75 -2.98
C PHE A 105 -5.94 -10.24 -3.76
N MET A 106 -6.04 -11.41 -4.40
CA MET A 106 -4.95 -11.98 -5.21
C MET A 106 -4.59 -11.11 -6.41
N ILE A 107 -5.58 -10.56 -7.11
CA ILE A 107 -5.34 -9.69 -8.29
C ILE A 107 -4.68 -8.37 -7.85
N SER A 108 -5.15 -7.79 -6.75
CA SER A 108 -4.54 -6.59 -6.14
C SER A 108 -3.05 -6.82 -5.83
N PHE A 109 -2.75 -7.94 -5.17
CA PHE A 109 -1.40 -8.33 -4.82
C PHE A 109 -0.50 -8.50 -6.05
N TYR A 110 -0.97 -9.22 -7.07
CA TYR A 110 -0.23 -9.41 -8.32
C TYR A 110 0.11 -8.09 -9.03
N TYR A 111 -0.86 -7.18 -9.12
CA TYR A 111 -0.64 -5.89 -9.80
C TYR A 111 0.42 -5.04 -9.09
N SER A 112 0.42 -5.03 -7.75
CA SER A 112 1.42 -4.30 -6.97
C SER A 112 2.84 -4.84 -7.17
N LEU A 113 3.00 -6.17 -7.18
CA LEU A 113 4.29 -6.82 -7.42
C LEU A 113 4.80 -6.55 -8.83
N PHE A 114 3.91 -6.62 -9.82
CA PHE A 114 4.24 -6.29 -11.20
C PHE A 114 4.79 -4.85 -11.33
N LEU A 115 4.17 -3.89 -10.65
CA LEU A 115 4.65 -2.50 -10.63
C LEU A 115 6.03 -2.37 -9.96
N ILE A 116 6.27 -3.06 -8.85
CA ILE A 116 7.57 -3.03 -8.14
C ILE A 116 8.68 -3.61 -9.03
N VAL A 117 8.44 -4.75 -9.67
CA VAL A 117 9.45 -5.41 -10.53
C VAL A 117 9.81 -4.53 -11.72
N ASN A 118 8.80 -3.95 -12.40
CA ASN A 118 9.06 -3.07 -13.53
C ASN A 118 9.81 -1.82 -13.12
N SER A 119 9.50 -1.26 -11.94
CA SER A 119 10.12 -0.02 -11.50
C SER A 119 11.57 -0.20 -11.02
N PHE A 120 11.91 -1.38 -10.53
CA PHE A 120 13.28 -1.73 -10.16
C PHE A 120 14.16 -2.06 -11.36
N ALA A 121 13.59 -2.63 -12.42
CA ALA A 121 14.31 -2.96 -13.63
C ALA A 121 14.77 -1.69 -14.36
N GLY A 122 16.09 -1.49 -14.54
CA GLY A 122 16.61 -0.43 -15.39
C GLY A 122 18.08 -0.11 -15.14
N LYS A 123 18.80 0.30 -16.20
CA LYS A 123 20.25 0.61 -16.18
C LYS A 123 20.57 2.09 -16.06
N ILE A 124 19.57 2.96 -16.14
CA ILE A 124 19.75 4.42 -16.20
C ILE A 124 20.00 4.96 -14.79
N TYR A 125 20.81 5.99 -14.64
CA TYR A 125 21.01 6.68 -13.36
C TYR A 125 20.22 7.99 -13.38
N ILE A 126 19.31 8.16 -12.41
CA ILE A 126 18.51 9.38 -12.25
C ILE A 126 18.97 10.04 -10.94
N ASN A 127 19.30 11.33 -10.98
CA ASN A 127 19.72 12.03 -9.77
C ASN A 127 18.48 12.51 -8.99
N TYR A 128 18.12 11.83 -7.90
CA TYR A 128 17.05 12.26 -7.01
C TYR A 128 17.57 13.30 -6.02
N ASN A 129 16.75 14.34 -5.79
CA ASN A 129 17.05 15.32 -4.76
C ASN A 129 16.68 14.74 -3.37
N ASN A 130 17.67 14.55 -2.51
CA ASN A 130 17.50 13.84 -1.24
C ASN A 130 16.99 14.70 -0.06
N ASN A 131 16.61 15.95 -0.28
CA ASN A 131 16.28 16.86 0.82
C ASN A 131 14.98 16.53 1.57
N ASN A 132 14.00 15.89 0.91
CA ASN A 132 12.67 15.66 1.51
C ASN A 132 12.47 14.25 2.09
N PHE A 133 13.51 13.41 2.13
CA PHE A 133 13.41 12.02 2.62
C PHE A 133 12.91 11.90 4.06
N GLY A 134 13.16 12.90 4.91
CA GLY A 134 12.72 12.90 6.30
C GLY A 134 11.19 12.83 6.45
N ILE A 135 10.44 13.51 5.58
CA ILE A 135 8.97 13.51 5.61
C ILE A 135 8.43 12.13 5.24
N MET A 136 9.05 11.48 4.24
CA MET A 136 8.65 10.15 3.79
C MET A 136 8.92 9.08 4.86
N MET A 137 10.04 9.18 5.57
CA MET A 137 10.37 8.29 6.69
C MET A 137 9.36 8.40 7.85
N PHE A 138 8.96 9.61 8.22
CA PHE A 138 7.97 9.82 9.28
C PHE A 138 6.62 9.18 8.94
N LEU A 139 6.12 9.43 7.72
CA LEU A 139 4.85 8.86 7.26
C LEU A 139 4.91 7.32 7.13
N MET A 140 6.05 6.76 6.75
CA MET A 140 6.26 5.31 6.70
C MET A 140 6.17 4.65 8.07
N VAL A 141 6.72 5.28 9.11
CA VAL A 141 6.57 4.77 10.49
C VAL A 141 5.10 4.76 10.90
N MET A 142 4.34 5.79 10.52
CA MET A 142 2.90 5.85 10.81
C MET A 142 2.10 4.75 10.09
N MET A 143 2.50 4.38 8.88
CA MET A 143 1.87 3.31 8.10
C MET A 143 2.02 1.92 8.72
N TYR A 144 3.14 1.65 9.39
CA TYR A 144 3.42 0.39 10.09
C TYR A 144 3.13 0.43 11.58
N ASN A 145 2.63 1.56 12.10
CA ASN A 145 2.46 1.72 13.54
C ASN A 145 1.40 0.77 14.09
N ILE A 146 1.87 -0.31 14.73
CA ILE A 146 1.07 -1.31 15.46
C ILE A 146 0.31 -0.67 16.63
N PHE A 147 0.69 0.52 17.08
CA PHE A 147 0.02 1.28 18.15
C PHE A 147 -1.48 1.52 17.88
N TRP A 148 -1.91 1.56 16.63
CA TRP A 148 -3.33 1.66 16.31
C TRP A 148 -4.11 0.39 16.67
N LEU A 149 -3.49 -0.80 16.62
CA LEU A 149 -4.15 -2.07 16.95
C LEU A 149 -4.56 -2.15 18.42
N SER A 150 -3.74 -1.61 19.34
CA SER A 150 -4.04 -1.64 20.78
C SER A 150 -5.23 -0.78 21.18
N TYR A 151 -5.67 0.15 20.33
CA TYR A 151 -6.86 0.98 20.59
C TYR A 151 -8.17 0.29 20.19
N PHE A 152 -8.11 -0.79 19.40
CA PHE A 152 -9.29 -1.44 18.81
C PHE A 152 -9.54 -2.87 19.32
N THR A 153 -8.67 -3.38 20.21
CA THR A 153 -8.91 -4.57 21.05
C THR A 153 -9.73 -4.20 22.28
#